data_AF-A0A0W1AYG9-F1
#
_entry.id   AF-A0A0W1AYG9-F1
#
_cell.length_a   1.000
_cell.length_b   1.000
_cell.length_c   1.000
_cell.angle_alpha   90.00
_cell.angle_beta   90.00
_cell.angle_gamma   90.00
#
_symmetry.space_group_name_H-M   'P 1'
#
loop_
_entity.id
_entity.type
_entity.pdbx_description
1 polymer ?
#
loop_
_entity_poly.entity_id
_entity_poly.type
_entity_poly.pdbx_seq_one_letter_code
_entity_poly.pdbx_strand_id
1 'polypeptide(L)'
;MSKYDVIVVGAGPAGIFACYELTRKAPQWKVLLVDKGHDIYRRSCPILEEKIKLCPPASGRKEFAGCLPACSITAGFGGSRSLQ
;
A
#
# COMPACT_ATOMS: atom_id res chain seq x y z
N MET A 1 6.19 9.48 -23.51
CA MET A 1 5.58 9.69 -22.19
C MET A 1 4.12 9.26 -22.26
N SER A 2 3.69 8.27 -21.47
CA SER A 2 2.26 7.92 -21.40
C SER A 2 1.51 9.07 -20.73
N LYS A 3 0.54 9.66 -21.44
CA LYS A 3 -0.41 10.58 -20.81
C LYS A 3 -1.43 9.75 -20.03
N TYR A 4 -1.60 10.09 -18.76
CA TYR A 4 -2.68 9.60 -17.91
C TYR A 4 -3.70 10.72 -17.77
N ASP A 5 -4.98 10.36 -17.79
CA ASP A 5 -6.08 11.31 -17.63
C ASP A 5 -6.33 11.58 -16.14
N VAL A 6 -6.11 10.57 -15.29
CA VAL A 6 -6.28 10.67 -13.84
C VAL A 6 -5.16 9.92 -13.13
N ILE A 7 -4.62 10.53 -12.08
CA ILE A 7 -3.66 9.90 -11.18
C ILE A 7 -4.26 9.89 -9.78
N VAL A 8 -4.38 8.71 -9.19
CA VAL A 8 -4.88 8.48 -7.84
C VAL A 8 -3.70 8.08 -6.96
N VAL A 9 -3.48 8.81 -5.87
CA VAL A 9 -2.41 8.54 -4.91
C VAL A 9 -3.04 7.99 -3.63
N GLY A 10 -2.67 6.76 -3.28
CA GLY A 10 -3.21 6.00 -2.16
C GLY A 10 -4.23 4.95 -2.62
N ALA A 11 -3.83 3.68 -2.61
CA ALA A 11 -4.70 2.53 -2.86
C ALA A 11 -5.44 2.09 -1.59
N GLY A 12 -5.97 3.06 -0.84
CA GLY A 12 -6.96 2.79 0.20
C GLY A 12 -8.32 2.42 -0.40
N PRO A 13 -9.32 2.06 0.41
CA PRO A 13 -10.64 1.68 -0.08
C PRO A 13 -11.23 2.77 -0.99
N ALA A 14 -11.14 4.03 -0.59
CA ALA A 14 -11.61 5.16 -1.40
C ALA A 14 -10.91 5.27 -2.76
N GLY A 15 -9.58 5.11 -2.80
CA GLY A 15 -8.81 5.21 -4.05
C GLY A 15 -9.09 4.07 -5.04
N ILE A 16 -9.25 2.86 -4.53
CA ILE A 16 -9.56 1.67 -5.33
C ILE A 16 -10.96 1.79 -5.92
N PHE A 17 -11.96 2.13 -5.11
CA PHE A 17 -13.33 2.27 -5.58
C PHE A 17 -13.46 3.45 -6.56
N ALA A 18 -12.74 4.54 -6.33
CA ALA A 18 -12.67 5.65 -7.29
C ALA A 18 -12.10 5.19 -8.64
N CYS A 19 -10.98 4.46 -8.65
CA CYS A 19 -10.41 3.91 -9.88
C CYS A 19 -11.37 2.94 -10.57
N TYR A 20 -12.04 2.06 -9.80
CA TYR A 20 -13.01 1.10 -10.32
C TYR A 20 -14.21 1.78 -10.98
N GLU A 21 -14.75 2.83 -10.38
CA GLU A 21 -15.85 3.58 -10.97
C GLU A 21 -15.42 4.39 -12.19
N LEU A 22 -14.18 4.91 -12.19
CA LEU A 22 -13.61 5.61 -13.34
C LEU A 22 -13.42 4.68 -14.55
N THR A 23 -12.93 3.46 -14.35
CA THR A 23 -12.77 2.49 -15.45
C THR A 23 -14.11 2.04 -16.02
N ARG A 24 -15.20 2.07 -15.24
CA ARG A 24 -16.55 1.76 -15.72
C ARG A 24 -17.22 2.93 -16.43
N LYS A 25 -17.11 4.15 -15.89
CA LYS A 25 -17.79 5.35 -16.44
C LYS A 25 -17.03 5.97 -17.61
N ALA A 26 -15.71 5.81 -17.65
CA ALA A 26 -14.85 6.35 -18.69
C ALA A 26 -13.77 5.31 -19.06
N PRO A 27 -14.12 4.22 -19.76
CA PRO A 27 -13.18 3.16 -20.13
C PRO A 27 -12.03 3.63 -21.03
N GLN A 28 -12.20 4.77 -21.71
CA GLN A 28 -11.15 5.39 -22.52
C GLN A 28 -10.08 6.13 -21.70
N TRP A 29 -10.33 6.41 -20.41
CA TRP A 29 -9.39 7.13 -19.56
C TRP A 29 -8.31 6.21 -19.02
N LYS A 30 -7.06 6.68 -19.11
CA LYS A 30 -5.90 6.01 -18.51
C LYS A 30 -5.75 6.50 -17.07
N VAL A 31 -6.18 5.64 -16.13
CA VAL A 31 -6.08 5.90 -14.69
C VAL A 31 -4.80 5.26 -14.15
N LEU A 32 -3.97 6.03 -13.45
CA LEU A 32 -2.80 5.55 -12.74
C LEU A 32 -3.08 5.55 -11.23
N LEU A 33 -2.99 4.39 -10.59
CA LEU A 33 -3.06 4.27 -9.13
C LEU A 33 -1.66 4.06 -8.57
N VAL A 34 -1.24 4.91 -7.64
CA VAL A 34 0.08 4.86 -6.98
C VAL A 34 -0.12 4.67 -5.49
N ASP A 35 0.62 3.76 -4.89
CA ASP A 35 0.55 3.48 -3.46
C ASP A 35 1.95 3.27 -2.86
N LYS A 36 2.12 3.60 -1.57
CA LYS A 36 3.40 3.51 -0.85
C LYS A 36 3.76 2.07 -0.45
N GLY A 37 2.77 1.19 -0.37
CA GLY A 37 2.95 -0.20 0.03
C GLY A 37 3.69 -1.02 -1.02
N HIS A 38 4.20 -2.17 -0.57
CA HIS A 38 4.73 -3.16 -1.50
C HIS A 38 3.59 -3.82 -2.29
N ASP A 39 3.92 -4.21 -3.52
CA ASP A 39 3.07 -5.08 -4.35
C ASP A 39 2.61 -6.29 -3.53
N ILE A 40 1.33 -6.65 -3.65
CA ILE A 40 0.71 -7.74 -2.90
C ILE A 40 1.50 -9.05 -3.00
N TYR A 41 2.10 -9.33 -4.16
CA TYR A 41 2.88 -10.55 -4.39
C TYR A 41 4.30 -10.50 -3.83
N ARG A 42 4.80 -9.30 -3.50
CA ARG A 42 6.13 -9.06 -2.93
C ARG A 42 6.09 -8.71 -1.45
N ARG A 43 4.92 -8.81 -0.81
CA ARG A 43 4.77 -8.62 0.63
C ARG A 43 5.37 -9.80 1.38
N SER A 44 6.55 -9.59 1.93
CA SER A 44 7.16 -10.49 2.91
C SER A 44 7.08 -9.84 4.29
N CYS A 45 6.57 -10.61 5.26
CA CYS A 45 6.59 -10.22 6.67
C CYS A 45 7.38 -11.29 7.44
N PRO A 46 8.51 -10.93 8.06
CA PRO A 46 9.33 -11.89 8.80
C PRO A 46 8.63 -12.51 10.02
N ILE A 47 7.51 -11.92 10.48
CA ILE A 47 6.67 -12.50 11.54
C ILE A 47 5.86 -13.68 11.00
N LEU A 48 5.30 -13.54 9.79
CA LEU A 48 4.55 -14.63 9.14
C LEU A 48 5.48 -15.75 8.67
N GLU A 49 6.74 -15.40 8.36
CA GLU A 49 7.80 -16.36 8.05
C GLU A 49 8.49 -16.95 9.30
N GLU A 50 7.96 -16.69 10.50
CA GLU A 50 8.46 -17.20 11.79
C GLU A 50 9.94 -16.85 12.12
N LYS A 51 10.52 -15.90 11.39
CA LYS A 51 11.91 -15.44 11.59
C LYS A 51 12.05 -14.54 12.81
N ILE A 52 10.99 -13.78 13.15
CA ILE A 52 10.94 -12.90 14.32
C ILE A 52 9.58 -13.01 15.00
N LYS A 53 9.54 -12.89 16.33
CA LYS A 53 8.29 -12.97 17.11
C LYS A 53 7.52 -11.65 17.21
N LEU A 54 8.21 -10.52 17.04
CA LEU A 54 7.67 -9.17 17.20
C LEU A 54 8.19 -8.27 16.08
N CYS A 55 7.41 -7.23 15.74
CA CYS A 55 7.86 -6.19 14.82
C CYS A 55 9.17 -5.55 15.33
N PRO A 56 10.11 -5.19 14.44
CA PRO A 56 11.33 -4.52 14.86
C PRO A 56 10.99 -3.22 15.61
N PRO A 57 11.58 -3.00 16.80
CA PRO A 57 11.25 -1.86 17.66
C PRO A 57 11.66 -0.54 17.01
N ALA A 58 11.17 0.55 17.59
CA ALA A 58 11.64 1.89 17.26
C ALA A 58 13.17 1.91 17.37
N SER A 59 13.82 2.31 16.28
CA SER A 59 15.27 2.31 16.14
C SER A 59 15.59 3.55 15.33
N GLY A 60 16.59 4.35 15.74
CA GLY A 60 16.75 5.81 15.57
C GLY A 60 16.37 6.53 14.26
N ARG A 61 15.91 5.83 13.22
CA ARG A 61 15.22 6.33 12.02
C ARG A 61 13.68 6.26 12.09
N LYS A 62 13.08 5.77 13.18
CA LYS A 62 11.61 5.61 13.35
C LYS A 62 11.22 5.57 14.83
N GLU A 63 10.16 6.29 15.18
CA GLU A 63 9.60 6.41 16.54
C GLU A 63 8.58 5.30 16.87
N PHE A 64 8.19 4.49 15.88
CA PHE A 64 7.19 3.43 16.01
C PHE A 64 7.77 2.05 15.64
N ALA A 65 7.15 0.98 16.18
CA ALA A 65 7.47 -0.40 15.84
C ALA A 65 6.92 -0.74 14.44
N GLY A 66 7.77 -1.26 13.54
CA GLY A 66 7.34 -1.59 12.18
C GLY A 66 8.47 -1.64 11.15
N CYS A 67 8.15 -2.13 9.95
CA CYS A 67 9.12 -2.24 8.84
C CYS A 67 9.34 -0.88 8.15
N LEU A 68 10.55 -0.67 7.62
CA LEU A 68 10.89 0.47 6.74
C LEU A 68 10.99 -0.01 5.29
N PRO A 69 10.64 0.82 4.29
CA PRO A 69 10.09 2.19 4.37
C PRO A 69 8.58 2.27 4.65
N ALA A 70 7.89 1.13 4.60
CA ALA A 70 6.49 0.96 4.95
C ALA A 70 6.24 -0.48 5.42
N CYS A 71 5.21 -0.70 6.24
CA CYS A 71 4.84 -2.04 6.67
C CYS A 71 4.24 -2.85 5.51
N SER A 72 4.80 -4.01 5.18
CA SER A 72 4.27 -4.90 4.14
C SER A 72 2.86 -5.42 4.44
N ILE A 73 2.39 -5.36 5.69
CA ILE A 73 1.08 -5.86 6.10
C ILE A 73 0.05 -4.75 6.25
N THR A 74 0.44 -3.60 6.80
CA THR A 74 -0.50 -2.52 7.13
C THR A 74 -0.50 -1.39 6.10
N ALA A 75 0.57 -1.27 5.31
CA ALA A 75 0.67 -0.25 4.27
C ALA A 75 0.32 -0.81 2.88
N GLY A 76 -0.56 -0.08 2.22
CA GLY A 76 -0.97 -0.26 0.84
C GLY A 76 -2.24 -1.06 0.61
N PHE A 77 -2.48 -1.42 -0.65
CA PHE A 77 -3.73 -2.07 -1.08
C PHE A 77 -4.07 -3.29 -0.22
N GLY A 78 -5.22 -3.30 0.46
CA GLY A 78 -5.62 -4.43 1.31
C GLY A 78 -4.83 -4.58 2.62
N GLY A 79 -4.06 -3.57 3.03
CA GLY A 79 -3.40 -3.58 4.32
C GLY A 79 -4.39 -3.50 5.48
N SER A 80 -4.16 -4.26 6.56
CA SER A 80 -4.94 -4.15 7.78
C SER A 80 -4.52 -2.90 8.53
N ARG A 81 -5.43 -1.95 8.75
CA ARG A 81 -5.15 -0.80 9.59
C ARG A 81 -5.16 -1.27 11.05
N SER A 82 -4.03 -1.75 11.56
CA SER A 82 -3.81 -1.83 12.99
C SER A 82 -3.59 -0.41 13.52
N LEU A 83 -4.26 -0.03 14.60
CA LEU A 83 -3.91 1.18 15.35
C LEU A 83 -2.42 1.06 15.71
N GLN A 84 -1.57 1.85 15.05
CA GLN A 84 -0.16 2.02 15.43
C GLN A 84 -0.08 3.00 16.59
#